data_AF-A0A520JWH9-F1
#
_entry.id   AF-A0A520JWH9-F1
#
_cell.length_a   1.000
_cell.length_b   1.000
_cell.length_c   1.000
_cell.angle_alpha   90.00
_cell.angle_beta   90.00
_cell.angle_gamma   90.00
#
_symmetry.space_group_name_H-M   'P 1'
#
loop_
_entity.id
_entity.type
_entity.pdbx_description
1 polymer ?
#
loop_
_entity_poly.entity_id
_entity_poly.type
_entity_poly.pdbx_seq_one_letter_code
_entity_poly.pdbx_strand_id
1 'polypeptide(L)'
;MASVLTNPDGFFSELSAKDVNMEIPLLIVLIALSSTVIVSGIVAIISLLVVFIMWLLCTGVFYIISIFFGGKGSFKRCLEFVGYGFIPMIVLLWIRPIIVITLPPTIDFSSVYTILGITILLWSANIWIFAVKHARNLSARNALITVGAPVGLYLIYNISIII
;
A
#
# COMPACT_ATOMS: atom_id res chain seq x y z
N MET A 1 -6.92 13.62 -5.18
CA MET A 1 -5.95 12.62 -4.70
C MET A 1 -5.50 12.89 -3.27
N ALA A 2 -5.13 14.11 -2.87
CA ALA A 2 -4.75 14.40 -1.47
C ALA A 2 -5.79 13.92 -0.43
N SER A 3 -7.07 13.93 -0.78
CA SER A 3 -8.15 13.39 0.05
C SER A 3 -7.99 11.93 0.44
N VAL A 4 -7.28 11.09 -0.32
CA VAL A 4 -7.01 9.69 0.06
C VAL A 4 -6.13 9.60 1.32
N LEU A 5 -5.30 10.62 1.56
CA LEU A 5 -4.36 10.67 2.67
C LEU A 5 -5.01 11.21 3.94
N THR A 6 -5.98 12.13 3.80
CA THR A 6 -6.61 12.85 4.92
C THR A 6 -8.02 12.36 5.24
N ASN A 7 -8.76 11.88 4.25
CA ASN A 7 -10.12 11.36 4.37
C ASN A 7 -10.34 10.16 3.41
N PRO A 8 -9.67 9.02 3.67
CA PRO A 8 -9.78 7.84 2.80
C PRO A 8 -11.21 7.32 2.68
N ASP A 9 -12.03 7.41 3.73
CA ASP A 9 -13.41 6.91 3.70
C ASP A 9 -14.27 7.67 2.69
N GLY A 10 -14.25 9.02 2.76
CA GLY A 10 -14.97 9.87 1.80
C GLY A 10 -14.45 9.69 0.37
N PHE A 11 -13.14 9.64 0.20
CA PHE A 11 -12.51 9.42 -1.11
C PHE A 11 -12.98 8.13 -1.79
N PHE A 12 -12.95 7.00 -1.07
CA PHE A 12 -13.37 5.72 -1.64
C PHE A 12 -14.88 5.59 -1.79
N SER A 13 -15.67 6.27 -0.94
CA SER A 13 -17.12 6.37 -1.13
C SER A 13 -17.44 7.04 -2.47
N GLU A 14 -16.81 8.17 -2.79
CA GLU A 14 -16.98 8.85 -4.08
C GLU A 14 -16.47 8.02 -5.25
N LEU A 15 -15.30 7.38 -5.09
CA LEU A 15 -14.71 6.52 -6.12
C LEU A 15 -15.61 5.30 -6.42
N SER A 16 -16.32 4.78 -5.40
CA SER A 16 -17.21 3.61 -5.54
C SER A 16 -18.40 3.86 -6.46
N ALA A 17 -18.79 5.13 -6.64
CA ALA A 17 -19.87 5.54 -7.54
C ALA A 17 -19.42 5.73 -9.01
N LYS A 18 -18.11 5.72 -9.29
CA LYS A 18 -17.54 5.86 -10.63
C LYS A 18 -17.27 4.51 -11.28
N ASP A 19 -17.16 4.44 -12.60
CA ASP A 19 -16.72 3.22 -13.25
C ASP A 19 -15.29 2.81 -12.88
N VAL A 20 -14.96 1.54 -13.08
CA VAL A 20 -13.64 0.98 -12.77
C VAL A 20 -12.59 1.58 -13.70
N ASN A 21 -11.61 2.31 -13.15
CA ASN A 21 -10.49 2.85 -13.92
C ASN A 21 -9.15 2.35 -13.35
N MET A 22 -8.43 1.58 -14.16
CA MET A 22 -7.13 1.01 -13.77
C MET A 22 -5.94 1.94 -14.07
N GLU A 23 -6.10 2.98 -14.88
CA GLU A 23 -5.00 3.86 -15.28
C GLU A 23 -4.39 4.59 -14.07
N ILE A 24 -5.23 5.10 -13.17
CA ILE A 24 -4.76 5.85 -11.99
C ILE A 24 -4.01 4.92 -11.01
N PRO A 25 -4.56 3.76 -10.58
CA PRO A 25 -3.82 2.78 -9.79
C PRO A 25 -2.51 2.33 -10.44
N LEU A 26 -2.49 2.11 -11.76
CA LEU A 26 -1.28 1.72 -12.48
C LEU A 26 -0.19 2.79 -12.38
N LEU A 27 -0.55 4.06 -12.60
CA LEU A 27 0.38 5.19 -12.47
C LEU A 27 0.90 5.34 -11.03
N ILE A 28 0.02 5.21 -10.04
CA ILE A 28 0.41 5.27 -8.61
C ILE A 28 1.44 4.17 -8.31
N VAL A 29 1.16 2.93 -8.70
CA VAL A 29 2.06 1.80 -8.47
C VAL A 29 3.38 2.02 -9.20
N LEU A 30 3.38 2.44 -10.46
CA LEU A 30 4.62 2.73 -11.19
C LEU A 30 5.49 3.82 -10.53
N ILE A 31 4.88 4.93 -10.12
CA ILE A 31 5.58 6.07 -9.49
C ILE A 31 6.08 5.72 -8.09
N ALA A 32 5.27 5.02 -7.29
CA ALA A 32 5.66 4.61 -5.94
C ALA A 32 6.93 3.75 -5.94
N LEU A 33 7.22 3.06 -7.05
CA LEU A 33 8.25 2.03 -7.11
C LEU A 33 9.52 2.44 -7.82
N SER A 34 9.47 3.44 -8.72
CA SER A 34 10.70 4.09 -9.17
C SER A 34 11.50 4.69 -8.00
N SER A 35 10.85 4.92 -6.86
CA SER A 35 11.46 5.42 -5.61
C SER A 35 12.45 4.46 -4.92
N THR A 36 12.36 3.15 -5.17
CA THR A 36 13.15 2.13 -4.45
C THR A 36 14.34 1.63 -5.26
N VAL A 37 14.37 1.90 -6.56
CA VAL A 37 15.35 1.34 -7.49
C VAL A 37 16.47 2.36 -7.74
N ILE A 38 17.60 2.18 -7.05
CA ILE A 38 18.87 2.85 -7.36
C ILE A 38 19.78 1.82 -8.04
N VAL A 39 19.37 1.28 -9.18
CA VAL A 39 20.10 0.17 -9.82
C VAL A 39 20.05 0.25 -11.35
N SER A 40 21.11 -0.25 -11.99
CA SER A 40 21.26 -0.31 -13.45
C SER A 40 20.04 -0.94 -14.17
N GLY A 41 19.82 -0.55 -15.43
CA GLY A 41 18.53 -0.71 -16.13
C GLY A 41 17.93 -2.12 -16.21
N ILE A 42 18.72 -3.20 -16.21
CA ILE A 42 18.19 -4.58 -16.28
C ILE A 42 17.57 -5.01 -14.93
N VAL A 43 18.21 -4.65 -13.81
CA VAL A 43 17.70 -4.97 -12.46
C VAL A 43 16.42 -4.19 -12.14
N ALA A 44 16.28 -3.00 -12.72
CA ALA A 44 15.09 -2.17 -12.56
C ALA A 44 13.83 -2.86 -13.13
N ILE A 45 13.93 -3.50 -14.30
CA ILE A 45 12.78 -4.15 -14.97
C ILE A 45 12.27 -5.34 -14.16
N ILE A 46 13.17 -6.20 -13.68
CA ILE A 46 12.82 -7.36 -12.84
C ILE A 46 12.14 -6.89 -11.54
N SER A 47 12.67 -5.83 -10.93
CA SER A 47 12.13 -5.27 -9.68
C SER A 47 10.71 -4.74 -9.86
N LEU A 48 10.41 -4.08 -10.99
CA LEU A 48 9.06 -3.59 -11.28
C LEU A 48 8.05 -4.74 -11.44
N LEU A 49 8.45 -5.84 -12.08
CA LEU A 49 7.58 -6.99 -12.31
C LEU A 49 7.19 -7.70 -11.00
N VAL A 50 8.15 -7.88 -10.08
CA VAL A 50 7.87 -8.46 -8.75
C VAL A 50 6.81 -7.66 -8.01
N VAL A 51 6.82 -6.33 -8.11
CA VAL A 51 5.86 -5.52 -7.37
C VAL A 51 4.47 -5.52 -8.01
N PHE A 52 4.38 -5.54 -9.34
CA PHE A 52 3.09 -5.79 -10.00
C PHE A 52 2.46 -7.11 -9.52
N ILE A 53 3.29 -8.15 -9.39
CA ILE A 53 2.87 -9.42 -8.81
C ILE A 53 2.46 -9.24 -7.35
N MET A 54 3.23 -8.54 -6.52
CA MET A 54 2.89 -8.33 -5.11
C MET A 54 1.61 -7.51 -4.92
N TRP A 55 1.34 -6.52 -5.76
CA TRP A 55 0.07 -5.79 -5.76
C TRP A 55 -1.10 -6.73 -6.08
N LEU A 56 -0.99 -7.54 -7.13
CA LEU A 56 -1.97 -8.57 -7.48
C LEU A 56 -2.18 -9.59 -6.36
N LEU A 57 -1.09 -10.07 -5.74
CA LEU A 57 -1.14 -11.02 -4.63
C LEU A 57 -1.79 -10.40 -3.39
N CYS A 58 -1.42 -9.18 -3.02
CA CYS A 58 -2.00 -8.45 -1.89
C CYS A 58 -3.50 -8.24 -2.09
N THR A 59 -3.92 -7.80 -3.28
CA THR A 59 -5.33 -7.73 -3.65
C THR A 59 -5.98 -9.10 -3.61
N GLY A 60 -5.32 -10.15 -4.12
CA GLY A 60 -5.80 -11.54 -4.07
C GLY A 60 -6.10 -11.99 -2.65
N VAL A 61 -5.18 -11.76 -1.72
CA VAL A 61 -5.33 -12.08 -0.30
C VAL A 61 -6.51 -11.32 0.31
N PHE A 62 -6.58 -10.00 0.12
CA PHE A 62 -7.71 -9.20 0.65
C PHE A 62 -9.04 -9.63 0.03
N TYR A 63 -9.05 -9.92 -1.26
CA TYR A 63 -10.24 -10.38 -1.97
C TYR A 63 -10.71 -11.73 -1.40
N ILE A 64 -9.82 -12.70 -1.24
CA ILE A 64 -10.14 -14.03 -0.69
C ILE A 64 -10.66 -13.91 0.74
N ILE A 65 -9.95 -13.17 1.61
CA ILE A 65 -10.37 -12.99 3.00
C ILE A 65 -11.74 -12.30 3.06
N SER A 66 -11.99 -11.31 2.20
CA SER A 66 -13.28 -10.61 2.16
C SER A 66 -14.48 -11.52 1.83
N ILE A 67 -14.26 -12.63 1.11
CA ILE A 67 -15.34 -13.58 0.76
C ILE A 67 -15.94 -14.21 2.03
N PHE A 68 -15.10 -14.55 3.02
CA PHE A 68 -15.55 -15.09 4.30
C PHE A 68 -16.41 -14.12 5.10
N PHE A 69 -16.31 -12.82 4.81
CA PHE A 69 -17.12 -11.76 5.40
C PHE A 69 -18.31 -11.32 4.53
N GLY A 70 -18.64 -12.07 3.47
CA GLY A 70 -19.74 -11.76 2.56
C GLY A 70 -19.44 -10.64 1.57
N GLY A 71 -18.17 -10.38 1.27
CA GLY A 71 -17.74 -9.32 0.36
C GLY A 71 -18.32 -9.45 -1.05
N LYS A 72 -18.79 -8.33 -1.61
CA LYS A 72 -19.44 -8.22 -2.93
C LYS A 72 -18.57 -7.44 -3.92
N GLY A 73 -18.94 -7.43 -5.20
CA GLY A 73 -18.20 -6.71 -6.25
C GLY A 73 -17.12 -7.56 -6.94
N SER A 74 -16.37 -6.95 -7.84
CA SER A 74 -15.40 -7.64 -8.70
C SER A 74 -13.96 -7.55 -8.17
N PHE A 75 -13.13 -8.52 -8.54
CA PHE A 75 -11.69 -8.47 -8.26
C PHE A 75 -11.03 -7.23 -8.86
N LYS A 76 -11.40 -6.85 -10.09
CA LYS A 76 -10.87 -5.66 -10.78
C LYS A 76 -11.09 -4.38 -9.98
N ARG A 77 -12.27 -4.24 -9.36
CA ARG A 77 -12.59 -3.11 -8.48
C ARG A 77 -11.76 -3.11 -7.19
N CYS A 78 -11.55 -4.28 -6.60
CA CYS A 78 -10.67 -4.43 -5.44
C CYS A 78 -9.22 -4.08 -5.80
N LEU A 79 -8.73 -4.53 -6.96
CA LEU A 79 -7.39 -4.24 -7.46
C LEU A 79 -7.18 -2.73 -7.63
N GLU A 80 -8.12 -2.05 -8.30
CA GLU A 80 -8.14 -0.59 -8.45
C GLU A 80 -7.97 0.10 -7.09
N PHE A 81 -8.82 -0.25 -6.12
CA PHE A 81 -8.86 0.42 -4.83
C PHE A 81 -7.60 0.15 -4.00
N VAL A 82 -7.08 -1.08 -4.04
CA VAL A 82 -5.84 -1.46 -3.34
C VAL A 82 -4.62 -0.69 -3.89
N GLY A 83 -4.60 -0.34 -5.18
CA GLY A 83 -3.51 0.45 -5.77
C GLY A 83 -3.33 1.82 -5.12
N TYR A 84 -4.39 2.43 -4.57
CA TYR A 84 -4.30 3.70 -3.85
C TYR A 84 -3.56 3.61 -2.51
N GLY A 85 -3.42 2.42 -1.92
CA GLY A 85 -2.64 2.25 -0.69
C GLY A 85 -1.12 2.36 -0.89
N PHE A 86 -0.64 2.49 -2.14
CA PHE A 86 0.75 2.80 -2.43
C PHE A 86 1.07 4.32 -2.40
N ILE A 87 0.06 5.19 -2.27
CA ILE A 87 0.28 6.65 -2.25
C ILE A 87 1.19 7.12 -1.10
N PRO A 88 1.09 6.59 0.14
CA PRO A 88 2.04 6.93 1.20
C PRO A 88 3.52 6.74 0.80
N MET A 89 3.83 5.75 -0.05
CA MET A 89 5.20 5.54 -0.54
C MET A 89 5.67 6.68 -1.45
N ILE A 90 4.77 7.32 -2.19
CA ILE A 90 5.10 8.50 -3.01
C ILE A 90 5.47 9.69 -2.12
N VAL A 91 4.87 9.81 -0.93
CA VAL A 91 5.22 10.87 0.03
C VAL A 91 6.66 10.71 0.54
N LEU A 92 7.14 9.48 0.73
CA LEU A 92 8.52 9.20 1.13
C LEU A 92 9.57 9.70 0.14
N LEU A 93 9.25 9.82 -1.16
CA LEU A 93 10.17 10.33 -2.18
C LEU A 93 10.77 11.68 -1.78
N TRP A 94 9.98 12.51 -1.11
CA TRP A 94 10.39 13.86 -0.70
C TRP A 94 11.11 13.85 0.65
N ILE A 95 10.79 12.91 1.52
CA ILE A 95 11.35 12.84 2.88
C ILE A 95 12.73 12.17 2.89
N ARG A 96 12.92 11.13 2.07
CA ARG A 96 14.17 10.32 2.04
C ARG A 96 15.43 11.15 1.75
N PRO A 97 15.49 12.00 0.71
CA PRO A 97 16.67 12.80 0.42
C PRO A 97 16.98 13.79 1.55
N ILE A 98 15.94 14.36 2.17
CA ILE A 98 16.06 15.29 3.30
C ILE A 98 16.75 14.59 4.48
N ILE A 99 16.36 13.35 4.79
CA ILE A 99 16.99 12.55 5.85
C ILE A 99 18.49 12.37 5.59
N VAL A 100 18.87 12.04 4.36
CA VAL A 100 20.28 11.81 3.98
C VAL A 100 21.13 13.08 4.12
N ILE A 101 20.59 14.25 3.79
CA ILE A 101 21.34 15.51 3.88
C ILE A 101 21.36 16.12 5.29
N THR A 102 20.41 15.77 6.15
CA THR A 102 20.24 16.40 7.47
C THR A 102 20.73 15.56 8.64
N LEU A 103 20.70 14.23 8.53
CA LEU A 103 21.19 13.37 9.59
C LEU A 103 22.72 13.31 9.60
N PRO A 104 23.36 13.49 10.77
CA PRO A 104 24.80 13.31 10.87
C PRO A 104 25.15 11.83 10.64
N PRO A 105 26.36 11.54 10.11
CA PRO A 105 26.79 10.17 9.79
C PRO A 105 26.93 9.26 11.02
N THR A 106 26.78 9.81 12.23
CA THR A 106 26.76 9.06 13.50
C THR A 106 25.42 8.37 13.76
N ILE A 107 24.35 8.76 13.07
CA ILE A 107 23.05 8.08 13.15
C ILE A 107 23.03 6.93 12.16
N ASP A 108 22.72 5.74 12.65
CA ASP A 108 22.49 4.58 11.80
C ASP A 108 21.21 4.78 10.97
N PHE A 109 21.39 4.95 9.66
CA PHE A 109 20.30 5.08 8.71
C PHE A 109 19.42 3.82 8.64
N SER A 110 19.95 2.63 8.97
CA SER A 110 19.19 1.38 8.91
C SER A 110 17.99 1.41 9.86
N SER A 111 18.23 1.77 11.12
CA SER A 111 17.19 1.91 12.13
C SER A 111 16.11 2.94 11.73
N VAL A 112 16.53 4.08 11.16
CA VAL A 112 15.62 5.13 10.68
C VAL A 112 14.75 4.64 9.52
N TYR A 113 15.32 3.95 8.54
CA TYR A 113 14.56 3.40 7.41
C TYR A 113 13.57 2.32 7.84
N THR A 114 13.91 1.51 8.84
CA THR A 114 12.99 0.50 9.40
C THR A 114 11.77 1.16 10.03
N ILE A 115 11.97 2.17 10.89
CA ILE A 115 10.87 2.89 11.55
C ILE A 115 9.97 3.59 10.52
N LEU A 116 10.57 4.22 9.51
CA LEU A 116 9.82 4.84 8.42
C LEU A 116 9.05 3.81 7.60
N GLY A 117 9.65 2.66 7.30
CA GLY A 117 9.00 1.56 6.59
C GLY A 117 7.75 1.06 7.32
N ILE A 118 7.84 0.85 8.63
CA ILE A 118 6.70 0.43 9.46
C ILE A 118 5.62 1.51 9.47
N THR A 119 6.01 2.78 9.67
CA THR A 119 5.07 3.91 9.70
C THR A 119 4.28 4.01 8.39
N ILE A 120 4.96 3.85 7.26
CA ILE A 120 4.36 3.90 5.93
C ILE A 120 3.46 2.70 5.67
N LEU A 121 3.87 1.50 6.09
CA LEU A 121 3.02 0.33 5.98
C LEU A 121 1.72 0.48 6.79
N LEU A 122 1.79 1.03 8.01
CA LEU A 122 0.60 1.28 8.84
C LEU A 122 -0.32 2.33 8.20
N TRP A 123 0.25 3.36 7.57
CA TRP A 123 -0.54 4.34 6.82
C TRP A 123 -1.21 3.70 5.59
N SER A 124 -0.47 2.92 4.81
CA SER A 124 -0.99 2.15 3.68
C SER A 124 -2.09 1.18 4.11
N ALA A 125 -1.92 0.51 5.25
CA ALA A 125 -2.93 -0.38 5.82
C ALA A 125 -4.22 0.37 6.17
N ASN A 126 -4.11 1.56 6.78
CA ASN A 126 -5.28 2.40 7.03
C ASN A 126 -6.05 2.74 5.73
N ILE A 127 -5.33 3.08 4.65
CA ILE A 127 -5.96 3.33 3.34
C ILE A 127 -6.58 2.05 2.78
N TRP A 128 -5.89 0.92 2.86
CA TRP A 128 -6.39 -0.36 2.38
C TRP A 128 -7.65 -0.82 3.11
N ILE A 129 -7.81 -0.51 4.40
CA ILE A 129 -9.05 -0.81 5.13
C ILE A 129 -10.25 -0.15 4.45
N PHE A 130 -10.18 1.14 4.16
CA PHE A 130 -11.28 1.85 3.47
C PHE A 130 -11.39 1.44 2.00
N ALA A 131 -10.27 1.14 1.35
CA ALA A 131 -10.23 0.61 -0.01
C ALA A 131 -11.06 -0.69 -0.10
N VAL A 132 -10.80 -1.65 0.78
CA VAL A 132 -11.52 -2.94 0.81
C VAL A 132 -12.95 -2.75 1.31
N LYS A 133 -13.19 -1.90 2.32
CA LYS A 133 -14.55 -1.56 2.80
C LYS A 133 -15.47 -1.19 1.64
N HIS A 134 -15.05 -0.26 0.79
CA HIS A 134 -15.87 0.24 -0.32
C HIS A 134 -15.82 -0.64 -1.57
N ALA A 135 -14.65 -1.21 -1.91
CA ALA A 135 -14.54 -2.10 -3.07
C ALA A 135 -15.31 -3.42 -2.88
N ARG A 136 -15.38 -3.89 -1.63
CA ARG A 136 -15.99 -5.17 -1.27
C ARG A 136 -17.32 -5.06 -0.51
N ASN A 137 -17.80 -3.83 -0.28
CA ASN A 137 -19.03 -3.55 0.48
C ASN A 137 -19.04 -4.27 1.85
N LEU A 138 -17.96 -4.08 2.62
CA LEU A 138 -17.81 -4.62 3.96
C LEU A 138 -18.12 -3.57 5.02
N SER A 139 -18.45 -4.02 6.23
CA SER A 139 -18.39 -3.14 7.41
C SER A 139 -16.95 -2.73 7.71
N ALA A 140 -16.76 -1.58 8.37
CA ALA A 140 -15.43 -1.11 8.75
C ALA A 140 -14.66 -2.13 9.60
N ARG A 141 -15.35 -2.86 10.48
CA ARG A 141 -14.77 -3.94 11.30
C ARG A 141 -14.28 -5.11 10.43
N ASN A 142 -15.07 -5.56 9.47
CA ASN A 142 -14.69 -6.70 8.62
C ASN A 142 -13.54 -6.31 7.67
N ALA A 143 -13.54 -5.07 7.17
CA ALA A 143 -12.44 -4.54 6.39
C ALA A 143 -11.14 -4.42 7.20
N LEU A 144 -11.25 -3.97 8.47
CA LEU A 144 -10.13 -3.95 9.41
C LEU A 144 -9.50 -5.33 9.59
N ILE A 145 -10.31 -6.38 9.74
CA ILE A 145 -9.77 -7.75 9.87
C ILE A 145 -9.16 -8.22 8.54
N THR A 146 -9.84 -7.94 7.42
CA THR A 146 -9.41 -8.36 6.08
C THR A 146 -8.02 -7.84 5.71
N VAL A 147 -7.71 -6.61 6.12
CA VAL A 147 -6.41 -5.97 5.84
C VAL A 147 -5.45 -6.12 7.01
N GLY A 148 -5.94 -5.93 8.24
CA GLY A 148 -5.14 -5.93 9.45
C GLY A 148 -4.52 -7.30 9.77
N ALA A 149 -5.22 -8.41 9.51
CA ALA A 149 -4.66 -9.74 9.73
C ALA A 149 -3.42 -10.02 8.84
N PRO A 150 -3.48 -9.90 7.50
CA PRO A 150 -2.29 -10.11 6.66
C PRO A 150 -1.20 -9.07 6.89
N VAL A 151 -1.53 -7.79 7.10
CA VAL A 151 -0.52 -6.76 7.40
C VAL A 151 0.15 -6.99 8.75
N GLY A 152 -0.64 -7.35 9.78
CA GLY A 152 -0.14 -7.66 11.11
C GLY A 152 0.78 -8.89 11.10
N LEU A 153 0.39 -9.94 10.38
CA LEU A 153 1.23 -11.12 10.19
C LEU A 153 2.55 -10.77 9.49
N TYR A 154 2.50 -9.94 8.44
CA TYR A 154 3.69 -9.46 7.75
C TYR A 154 4.60 -8.65 8.69
N LEU A 155 4.05 -7.77 9.52
CA LEU A 155 4.82 -7.00 10.50
C LEU A 155 5.50 -7.91 11.53
N ILE A 156 4.77 -8.88 12.09
CA ILE A 156 5.32 -9.84 13.04
C ILE A 156 6.47 -10.63 12.41
N TYR A 157 6.28 -11.12 11.18
CA TYR A 157 7.32 -11.81 10.43
C TYR A 157 8.56 -10.94 10.28
N ASN A 158 8.44 -9.69 9.80
CA ASN A 158 9.58 -8.79 9.61
C ASN A 158 10.33 -8.49 10.92
N ILE A 159 9.61 -8.26 12.02
CA ILE A 159 10.23 -8.01 13.33
C ILE A 159 10.98 -9.25 13.82
N SER A 160 10.45 -10.47 13.59
CA SER A 160 11.09 -11.72 14.02
C SER A 160 12.41 -12.04 13.32
N ILE A 161 12.70 -11.42 12.17
CA ILE A 161 13.96 -11.58 11.44
C ILE A 161 15.01 -10.54 11.87
N ILE A 162 14.58 -9.48 12.56
CA ILE A 162 15.42 -8.36 12.98
C ILE A 162 15.97 -8.58 14.40
N ILE A 163 15.22 -9.28 15.26
CA ILE A 163 15.56 -9.62 16.65
C ILE A 163 16.30 -10.95 16.70
#